data_AF-A0AAQ4CQ47-F1
#
_entry.id   AF-A0AAQ4CQ47-F1
#
_cell.length_a   1.000
_cell.length_b   1.000
_cell.length_c   1.000
_cell.angle_alpha   90.00
_cell.angle_beta   90.00
_cell.angle_gamma   90.00
#
_symmetry.space_group_name_H-M   'P 1'
#
loop_
_entity.id
_entity.type
_entity.pdbx_description
1 polymer ?
#
loop_
_entity_poly.entity_id
_entity_poly.type
_entity_poly.pdbx_seq_one_letter_code
_entity_poly.pdbx_strand_id
1 'polypeptide(L)'
;MYKHEINDEETLEILETVFDIYYTCGIAKSYTAVVELAINEMTKKSKISMRRLLICTSRKFMSYLTFPYMRRWKNEGRALLIKSEFVKDEFKVNEWKEYPEISQYVDKRLVEVTPFRITETPVTKNLILSDEAKEILLLFKEKYKMETVDDALLTILAKTKAMQFVTFLTRLIYDVVTKEELDEMFGNFGSFYYVFAFERDDSYIKIVHEFFPYVYNIEFVKHVR
;
A
#
# COMPACT_ATOMS: atom_id res chain seq x y z
N MET A 1 4.93 -16.92 -27.54
CA MET A 1 4.93 -15.49 -27.13
C MET A 1 3.58 -14.85 -27.48
N TYR A 2 2.80 -14.48 -26.48
CA TYR A 2 1.45 -13.93 -26.63
C TYR A 2 1.45 -12.42 -26.41
N LYS A 3 0.74 -11.68 -27.29
CA LYS A 3 0.59 -10.23 -27.17
C LYS A 3 -0.84 -9.92 -26.77
N HIS A 4 -0.99 -9.03 -25.79
CA HIS A 4 -2.28 -8.55 -25.31
C HIS A 4 -2.22 -7.04 -25.10
N GLU A 5 -3.25 -6.33 -25.53
CA GLU A 5 -3.41 -4.90 -25.33
C GLU A 5 -4.51 -4.70 -24.29
N ILE A 6 -4.18 -4.05 -23.17
CA ILE A 6 -5.16 -3.73 -22.14
C ILE A 6 -5.78 -2.38 -22.47
N ASN A 7 -7.11 -2.38 -22.62
CA ASN A 7 -7.89 -1.18 -22.94
C ASN A 7 -8.91 -0.85 -21.86
N ASP A 8 -9.21 -1.79 -20.95
CA ASP A 8 -10.05 -1.54 -19.78
C ASP A 8 -9.37 -0.61 -18.77
N GLU A 9 -10.06 0.48 -18.42
CA GLU A 9 -9.53 1.55 -17.57
C GLU A 9 -9.24 1.05 -16.14
N GLU A 10 -10.15 0.27 -15.56
CA GLU A 10 -9.99 -0.26 -14.19
C GLU A 10 -8.78 -1.20 -14.10
N THR A 11 -8.62 -2.07 -15.11
CA THR A 11 -7.48 -2.97 -15.24
C THR A 11 -6.17 -2.18 -15.37
N LEU A 12 -6.17 -1.10 -16.17
CA LEU A 12 -4.99 -0.24 -16.33
C LEU A 12 -4.62 0.49 -15.03
N GLU A 13 -5.60 1.03 -14.30
CA GLU A 13 -5.34 1.72 -13.03
C GLU A 13 -4.73 0.79 -11.98
N ILE A 14 -5.28 -0.41 -11.85
CA ILE A 14 -4.74 -1.42 -10.94
C ILE A 14 -3.36 -1.90 -11.41
N LEU A 15 -3.16 -2.10 -12.71
CA LEU A 15 -1.85 -2.47 -13.25
C LEU A 15 -0.79 -1.39 -12.96
N GLU A 16 -1.09 -0.11 -13.18
CA GLU A 16 -0.17 0.99 -12.88
C GLU A 16 0.09 1.11 -11.38
N THR A 17 -0.93 0.91 -10.55
CA THR A 17 -0.80 0.90 -9.09
C THR A 17 0.15 -0.22 -8.61
N VAL A 18 -0.05 -1.43 -9.11
CA VAL A 18 0.81 -2.58 -8.78
C VAL A 18 2.23 -2.35 -9.32
N PHE A 19 2.34 -1.86 -10.55
CA PHE A 19 3.62 -1.53 -11.17
C PHE A 19 4.40 -0.52 -10.35
N ASP A 20 3.77 0.56 -9.91
CA ASP A 20 4.38 1.59 -9.11
C ASP A 20 4.98 1.05 -7.80
N ILE A 21 4.22 0.22 -7.08
CA ILE A 21 4.69 -0.41 -5.83
C ILE A 21 5.86 -1.36 -6.11
N TYR A 22 5.72 -2.25 -7.11
CA TYR A 22 6.76 -3.23 -7.44
C TYR A 22 8.02 -2.59 -8.05
N TYR A 23 7.88 -1.56 -8.86
CA TYR A 23 8.98 -0.78 -9.42
C TYR A 23 9.75 -0.05 -8.32
N THR A 24 9.02 0.62 -7.42
CA THR A 24 9.61 1.28 -6.24
C THR A 24 10.47 0.32 -5.42
N CYS A 25 10.08 -0.96 -5.38
CA CYS A 25 10.77 -2.03 -4.67
C CYS A 25 11.76 -2.86 -5.47
N GLY A 26 12.01 -2.49 -6.73
CA GLY A 26 12.89 -3.24 -7.62
C GLY A 26 12.44 -4.68 -7.85
N ILE A 27 11.15 -4.96 -7.67
CA ILE A 27 10.53 -6.28 -7.83
C ILE A 27 10.19 -6.53 -9.30
N ALA A 28 9.68 -5.52 -10.00
CA ALA A 28 9.36 -5.58 -11.43
C ALA A 28 9.82 -4.29 -12.12
N LYS A 29 10.22 -4.38 -13.39
CA LYS A 29 10.72 -3.24 -14.19
C LYS A 29 9.89 -2.93 -15.43
N SER A 30 8.84 -3.72 -15.70
CA SER A 30 7.91 -3.51 -16.82
C SER A 30 6.51 -4.01 -16.44
N TYR A 31 5.49 -3.54 -17.17
CA TYR A 31 4.12 -4.02 -17.01
C TYR A 31 3.96 -5.52 -17.28
N THR A 32 4.66 -6.04 -18.30
CA THR A 32 4.77 -7.48 -18.54
C THR A 32 5.27 -8.23 -17.31
N ALA A 33 6.37 -7.77 -16.71
CA ALA A 33 6.95 -8.43 -15.53
C ALA A 33 6.00 -8.38 -14.32
N VAL A 34 5.19 -7.31 -14.20
CA VAL A 34 4.16 -7.22 -13.16
C VAL A 34 3.07 -8.28 -13.37
N VAL A 35 2.57 -8.44 -14.59
CA VAL A 35 1.50 -9.41 -14.88
C VAL A 35 2.00 -10.84 -14.68
N GLU A 36 3.20 -11.18 -15.15
CA GLU A 36 3.79 -12.50 -14.92
C GLU A 36 4.01 -12.77 -13.43
N LEU A 37 4.45 -11.77 -12.68
CA LEU A 37 4.61 -11.89 -11.24
C LEU A 37 3.27 -12.06 -10.52
N ALA A 38 2.22 -11.34 -10.93
CA ALA A 38 0.89 -11.46 -10.35
C ALA A 38 0.30 -12.87 -10.58
N ILE A 39 0.51 -13.43 -11.78
CA ILE A 39 0.17 -14.82 -12.09
C ILE A 39 0.96 -15.80 -11.19
N ASN A 40 2.25 -15.54 -10.99
CA ASN A 40 3.10 -16.36 -10.10
C ASN A 40 2.68 -16.25 -8.62
N GLU A 41 2.26 -15.10 -8.15
CA GLU A 41 1.69 -14.94 -6.79
C GLU A 41 0.39 -15.72 -6.64
N MET A 42 -0.52 -15.60 -7.62
CA MET A 42 -1.80 -16.30 -7.60
C MET A 42 -1.62 -17.83 -7.61
N THR A 43 -0.66 -18.33 -8.38
CA THR A 43 -0.30 -19.75 -8.44
C THR A 43 0.63 -20.20 -7.31
N LYS A 44 0.93 -19.30 -6.35
CA LYS A 44 1.81 -19.54 -5.18
C LYS A 44 3.25 -19.94 -5.56
N LYS A 45 3.70 -19.62 -6.77
CA LYS A 45 5.09 -19.78 -7.24
C LYS A 45 6.00 -18.66 -6.73
N SER A 46 5.44 -17.48 -6.48
CA SER A 46 6.13 -16.33 -5.89
C SER A 46 5.60 -16.03 -4.49
N LYS A 47 6.49 -15.61 -3.58
CA LYS A 47 6.13 -15.18 -2.23
C LYS A 47 6.66 -13.77 -1.98
N ILE A 48 5.78 -12.78 -2.13
CA ILE A 48 6.06 -11.39 -1.76
C ILE A 48 5.54 -11.15 -0.34
N SER A 49 6.33 -10.44 0.47
CA SER A 49 5.97 -10.08 1.84
C SER A 49 5.40 -8.67 1.89
N MET A 50 4.22 -8.52 2.51
CA MET A 50 3.59 -7.23 2.81
C MET A 50 4.53 -6.30 3.56
N ARG A 51 5.19 -6.81 4.60
CA ARG A 51 6.21 -6.11 5.37
C ARG A 51 7.36 -5.59 4.50
N ARG A 52 7.83 -6.38 3.53
CA ARG A 52 8.88 -5.95 2.60
C ARG A 52 8.42 -4.77 1.75
N LEU A 53 7.16 -4.80 1.27
CA LEU A 53 6.57 -3.69 0.52
C LEU A 53 6.48 -2.44 1.40
N LEU A 54 6.00 -2.56 2.65
CA LEU A 54 5.99 -1.44 3.59
C LEU A 54 7.39 -0.84 3.79
N ILE A 55 8.40 -1.64 4.17
CA ILE A 55 9.78 -1.13 4.41
C ILE A 55 10.32 -0.41 3.18
N CYS A 56 10.21 -1.07 2.03
CA CYS A 56 10.76 -0.55 0.79
C CYS A 56 10.10 0.77 0.40
N THR A 57 8.77 0.79 0.35
CA THR A 57 8.02 1.94 -0.11
C THR A 57 8.28 3.09 0.86
N SER A 58 8.22 2.84 2.18
CA SER A 58 8.59 3.80 3.24
C SER A 58 10.00 4.38 3.12
N ARG A 59 11.01 3.56 2.80
CA ARG A 59 12.40 4.05 2.60
C ARG A 59 12.50 4.99 1.40
N LYS A 60 11.74 4.72 0.34
CA LYS A 60 11.67 5.59 -0.85
C LYS A 60 10.81 6.84 -0.60
N PHE A 61 9.92 6.83 0.40
CA PHE A 61 9.13 7.98 0.87
C PHE A 61 9.83 8.92 1.84
N MET A 62 11.06 8.65 2.29
CA MET A 62 11.74 9.63 3.15
C MET A 62 11.85 11.02 2.50
N SER A 63 11.69 11.11 1.18
CA SER A 63 11.59 12.37 0.42
C SER A 63 10.17 12.79 0.03
N TYR A 64 9.18 11.91 0.10
CA TYR A 64 7.82 12.10 -0.44
C TYR A 64 6.78 11.53 0.52
N LEU A 65 5.86 12.35 1.03
CA LEU A 65 4.86 11.87 1.99
C LEU A 65 3.66 11.17 1.33
N THR A 66 3.63 10.98 0.02
CA THR A 66 2.52 10.32 -0.70
C THR A 66 2.97 8.95 -1.20
N PHE A 67 2.26 7.88 -0.80
CA PHE A 67 2.52 6.53 -1.34
C PHE A 67 2.07 6.45 -2.81
N PRO A 68 2.73 5.62 -3.66
CA PRO A 68 2.57 5.62 -5.10
C PRO A 68 1.14 5.42 -5.57
N TYR A 69 0.41 4.55 -4.88
CA TYR A 69 -0.98 4.25 -5.18
C TYR A 69 -1.95 5.35 -4.73
N MET A 70 -1.59 6.14 -3.71
CA MET A 70 -2.41 7.27 -3.24
C MET A 70 -2.45 8.41 -4.24
N ARG A 71 -1.53 8.43 -5.21
CA ARG A 71 -1.44 9.47 -6.23
C ARG A 71 -2.66 9.52 -7.13
N ARG A 72 -3.40 8.42 -7.24
CA ARG A 72 -4.66 8.31 -7.99
C ARG A 72 -5.90 8.51 -7.12
N TRP A 73 -5.75 8.74 -5.82
CA TRP A 73 -6.90 8.98 -4.96
C TRP A 73 -7.57 10.32 -5.27
N LYS A 74 -8.90 10.35 -5.09
CA LYS A 74 -9.69 11.58 -5.26
C LYS A 74 -9.28 12.64 -4.23
N ASN A 75 -9.03 12.19 -3.00
CA ASN A 75 -8.60 13.02 -1.87
C ASN A 75 -7.08 12.91 -1.71
N GLU A 76 -6.42 14.01 -1.35
CA GLU A 76 -4.97 14.02 -1.14
C GLU A 76 -4.59 13.16 0.07
N GLY A 77 -3.86 12.07 -0.17
CA GLY A 77 -3.35 11.18 0.87
C GLY A 77 -1.88 11.45 1.17
N ARG A 78 -1.55 11.59 2.45
CA ARG A 78 -0.18 11.74 2.94
C ARG A 78 0.06 10.83 4.14
N ALA A 79 1.27 10.32 4.29
CA ALA A 79 1.65 9.51 5.42
C ALA A 79 3.07 9.80 5.89
N LEU A 80 3.23 9.71 7.21
CA LEU A 80 4.47 9.94 7.91
C LEU A 80 4.77 8.76 8.84
N LEU A 81 6.04 8.40 8.92
CA LEU A 81 6.55 7.41 9.86
C LEU A 81 7.48 8.12 10.84
N ILE A 82 7.12 8.11 12.13
CA ILE A 82 7.90 8.73 13.19
C ILE A 82 8.49 7.61 14.04
N LYS A 83 9.79 7.63 14.29
CA LYS A 83 10.38 6.62 15.18
C LYS A 83 9.95 6.84 16.62
N SER A 84 9.74 5.76 17.37
CA SER A 84 9.38 5.82 18.80
C SER A 84 10.35 6.59 19.68
N GLU A 85 11.64 6.65 19.34
CA GLU A 85 12.64 7.42 20.10
C GLU A 85 12.32 8.93 20.19
N PHE A 86 11.51 9.46 19.26
CA PHE A 86 11.02 10.84 19.28
C PHE A 86 9.77 11.03 20.12
N VAL A 87 9.26 9.96 20.75
CA VAL A 87 7.97 9.94 21.41
C VAL A 87 8.12 9.32 22.79
N LYS A 88 7.94 10.12 23.84
CA LYS A 88 8.01 9.65 25.24
C LYS A 88 6.88 8.65 25.51
N ASP A 89 7.06 7.81 26.54
CA ASP A 89 6.26 6.62 26.88
C ASP A 89 4.74 6.84 27.11
N GLU A 90 4.21 8.05 26.93
CA GLU A 90 2.81 8.42 27.22
C GLU A 90 2.12 9.23 26.09
N PHE A 91 2.49 9.02 24.83
CA PHE A 91 1.82 9.71 23.73
C PHE A 91 0.39 9.22 23.52
N LYS A 92 -0.58 10.13 23.66
CA LYS A 92 -2.00 9.84 23.45
C LYS A 92 -2.48 10.41 22.12
N VAL A 93 -3.48 9.73 21.57
CA VAL A 93 -4.13 10.08 20.31
C VAL A 93 -4.60 11.54 20.33
N ASN A 94 -4.29 12.31 19.29
CA ASN A 94 -4.58 13.74 19.13
C ASN A 94 -3.83 14.70 20.08
N GLU A 95 -2.95 14.21 20.96
CA GLU A 95 -2.06 15.06 21.79
C GLU A 95 -0.74 15.38 21.07
N TRP A 96 -0.57 15.02 19.79
CA TRP A 96 0.65 15.30 19.02
C TRP A 96 1.08 16.78 19.02
N LYS A 97 0.12 17.70 19.18
CA LYS A 97 0.34 19.14 19.34
C LYS A 97 1.02 19.51 20.65
N GLU A 98 0.91 18.68 21.66
CA GLU A 98 1.56 18.84 22.97
C GLU A 98 3.04 18.44 22.94
N TYR A 99 3.49 17.80 21.85
CA TYR A 99 4.86 17.39 21.62
C TYR A 99 5.51 18.27 20.54
N PRO A 100 6.30 19.30 20.90
CA PRO A 100 6.80 20.28 19.95
C PRO A 100 7.61 19.70 18.78
N GLU A 101 8.36 18.61 19.01
CA GLU A 101 9.15 17.95 17.97
C GLU A 101 8.28 17.26 16.93
N ILE A 102 7.18 16.64 17.38
CA ILE A 102 6.21 15.93 16.53
C ILE A 102 5.31 16.93 15.83
N SER A 103 4.80 17.94 16.54
CA SER A 103 4.00 19.02 15.97
C SER A 103 4.74 19.75 14.86
N GLN A 104 6.01 20.11 15.07
CA GLN A 104 6.80 20.73 14.00
C GLN A 104 6.97 19.80 12.79
N TYR A 105 7.11 18.50 12.99
CA TYR A 105 7.20 17.54 11.89
C TYR A 105 5.88 17.42 11.14
N VAL A 106 4.76 17.30 11.83
CA VAL A 106 3.43 17.22 11.22
C VAL A 106 3.10 18.53 10.50
N ASP A 107 3.25 19.67 11.15
CA ASP A 107 2.91 20.98 10.57
C ASP A 107 3.83 21.36 9.41
N LYS A 108 5.15 21.16 9.52
CA LYS A 108 6.08 21.57 8.45
C LYS A 108 6.32 20.54 7.36
N ARG A 109 6.23 19.23 7.68
CA ARG A 109 6.47 18.18 6.68
C ARG A 109 5.16 17.66 6.13
N LEU A 110 4.21 17.30 6.99
CA LEU A 110 2.97 16.66 6.56
C LEU A 110 1.98 17.65 5.93
N VAL A 111 1.78 18.82 6.53
CA VAL A 111 0.81 19.83 6.03
C VAL A 111 1.35 20.64 4.85
N GLU A 112 2.60 21.05 4.88
CA GLU A 112 3.14 21.97 3.88
C GLU A 112 3.63 21.28 2.59
N VAL A 113 3.85 19.95 2.59
CA VAL A 113 4.33 19.27 1.38
C VAL A 113 3.25 19.19 0.30
N THR A 114 3.53 19.65 -0.91
CA THR A 114 2.63 19.43 -2.05
C THR A 114 2.59 17.93 -2.38
N PRO A 115 1.41 17.28 -2.38
CA PRO A 115 1.31 15.89 -2.76
C PRO A 115 1.43 15.78 -4.27
N PHE A 116 2.00 14.66 -4.72
CA PHE A 116 2.07 14.37 -6.15
C PHE A 116 0.83 13.57 -6.56
N ARG A 117 0.03 14.12 -7.46
CA ARG A 117 -1.23 13.52 -7.94
C ARG A 117 -1.14 13.16 -9.42
N ILE A 118 -1.78 12.06 -9.79
CA ILE A 118 -2.02 11.64 -11.18
C ILE A 118 -3.51 11.79 -11.44
N THR A 119 -3.88 12.71 -12.33
CA THR A 119 -5.28 12.98 -12.73
C THR A 119 -5.58 12.49 -14.15
N GLU A 120 -4.57 12.04 -14.88
CA GLU A 120 -4.71 11.57 -16.25
C GLU A 120 -5.19 10.12 -16.27
N THR A 121 -6.12 9.84 -17.19
CA THR A 121 -6.56 8.49 -17.52
C THR A 121 -5.35 7.66 -17.97
N PRO A 122 -5.18 6.42 -17.47
CA PRO A 122 -4.09 5.55 -17.90
C PRO A 122 -4.08 5.34 -19.42
N VAL A 123 -2.92 5.47 -20.04
CA VAL A 123 -2.74 5.13 -21.45
C VAL A 123 -2.67 3.61 -21.60
N THR A 124 -3.31 3.08 -22.65
CA THR A 124 -3.24 1.69 -23.12
C THR A 124 -1.84 1.08 -22.96
N LYS A 125 -1.77 -0.15 -22.43
CA LYS A 125 -0.50 -0.89 -22.27
C LYS A 125 -0.49 -2.15 -23.12
N ASN A 126 0.64 -2.36 -23.79
CA ASN A 126 0.93 -3.58 -24.52
C ASN A 126 1.73 -4.56 -23.65
N LEU A 127 1.25 -5.79 -23.53
CA LEU A 127 1.87 -6.87 -22.80
C LEU A 127 2.43 -7.93 -23.75
N ILE A 128 3.56 -8.52 -23.38
CA ILE A 128 4.18 -9.64 -24.09
C ILE A 128 4.41 -10.77 -23.10
N LEU A 129 3.45 -11.69 -23.01
CA LEU A 129 3.44 -12.76 -22.02
C LEU A 129 4.16 -14.02 -22.53
N SER A 130 4.82 -14.72 -21.60
CA SER A 130 5.25 -16.11 -21.80
C SER A 130 4.06 -17.03 -22.09
N ASP A 131 4.33 -18.15 -22.76
CA ASP A 131 3.29 -19.11 -23.12
C ASP A 131 2.66 -19.75 -21.86
N GLU A 132 3.45 -19.98 -20.81
CA GLU A 132 2.96 -20.43 -19.51
C GLU A 132 2.01 -19.40 -18.86
N ALA A 133 2.39 -18.11 -18.84
CA ALA A 133 1.54 -17.06 -18.30
C ALA A 133 0.21 -16.93 -19.08
N LYS A 134 0.27 -17.03 -20.41
CA LYS A 134 -0.91 -17.06 -21.29
C LYS A 134 -1.82 -18.23 -20.95
N GLU A 135 -1.29 -19.44 -20.82
CA GLU A 135 -2.08 -20.63 -20.50
C GLU A 135 -2.80 -20.47 -19.17
N ILE A 136 -2.12 -20.00 -18.13
CA ILE A 136 -2.72 -19.76 -16.82
C ILE A 136 -3.82 -18.70 -16.91
N LEU A 137 -3.59 -17.61 -17.63
CA LEU A 137 -4.56 -16.53 -17.80
C LEU A 137 -5.84 -17.00 -18.51
N LEU A 138 -5.70 -17.77 -19.60
CA LEU A 138 -6.84 -18.32 -20.33
C LEU A 138 -7.60 -19.36 -19.49
N LEU A 139 -6.89 -20.25 -18.80
CA LEU A 139 -7.49 -21.20 -17.87
C LEU A 139 -8.27 -20.49 -16.75
N PHE A 140 -7.75 -19.37 -16.25
CA PHE A 140 -8.44 -18.57 -15.23
C PHE A 140 -9.72 -17.95 -15.78
N LYS A 141 -9.65 -17.32 -16.96
CA LYS A 141 -10.81 -16.77 -17.66
C LYS A 141 -11.91 -17.83 -17.85
N GLU A 142 -11.55 -19.01 -18.36
CA GLU A 142 -12.49 -20.10 -18.59
C GLU A 142 -13.09 -20.63 -17.28
N LYS A 143 -12.26 -20.91 -16.27
CA LYS A 143 -12.69 -21.46 -14.98
C LYS A 143 -13.69 -20.57 -14.26
N TYR A 144 -13.49 -19.26 -14.30
CA TYR A 144 -14.37 -18.29 -13.63
C TYR A 144 -15.41 -17.66 -14.58
N LYS A 145 -15.53 -18.17 -15.82
CA LYS A 145 -16.50 -17.71 -16.84
C LYS A 145 -16.44 -16.20 -17.09
N MET A 146 -15.22 -15.66 -17.13
CA MET A 146 -14.98 -14.24 -17.41
C MET A 146 -15.16 -13.93 -18.90
N GLU A 147 -15.67 -12.74 -19.21
CA GLU A 147 -16.01 -12.35 -20.58
C GLU A 147 -14.74 -12.05 -21.37
N THR A 148 -13.84 -11.26 -20.79
CA THR A 148 -12.63 -10.76 -21.45
C THR A 148 -11.34 -11.26 -20.78
N VAL A 149 -10.19 -11.00 -21.43
CA VAL A 149 -8.87 -11.22 -20.83
C VAL A 149 -8.57 -10.15 -19.78
N ASP A 150 -9.08 -8.93 -19.97
CA ASP A 150 -8.93 -7.81 -19.03
C ASP A 150 -9.62 -8.15 -17.69
N ASP A 151 -10.81 -8.72 -17.69
CA ASP A 151 -11.51 -9.17 -16.45
C ASP A 151 -10.66 -10.17 -15.63
N ALA A 152 -9.98 -11.07 -16.34
CA ALA A 152 -9.09 -12.05 -15.72
C ALA A 152 -7.84 -11.38 -15.16
N LEU A 153 -7.23 -10.46 -15.91
CA LEU A 153 -6.09 -9.67 -15.46
C LEU A 153 -6.45 -8.82 -14.23
N LEU A 154 -7.58 -8.12 -14.27
CA LEU A 154 -8.12 -7.35 -13.17
C LEU A 154 -8.20 -8.20 -11.89
N THR A 155 -8.82 -9.38 -11.98
CA THR A 155 -8.97 -10.30 -10.85
C THR A 155 -7.63 -10.81 -10.33
N ILE A 156 -6.68 -11.10 -11.22
CA ILE A 156 -5.34 -11.56 -10.85
C ILE A 156 -4.57 -10.45 -10.14
N LEU A 157 -4.56 -9.24 -10.72
CA LEU A 157 -3.86 -8.08 -10.18
C LEU A 157 -4.44 -7.64 -8.83
N ALA A 158 -5.77 -7.66 -8.68
CA ALA A 158 -6.46 -7.34 -7.43
C ALA A 158 -6.07 -8.26 -6.26
N LYS A 159 -5.57 -9.47 -6.55
CA LYS A 159 -5.14 -10.45 -5.52
C LYS A 159 -3.66 -10.40 -5.18
N THR A 160 -2.88 -9.55 -5.84
CA THR A 160 -1.44 -9.38 -5.59
C THR A 160 -1.16 -8.85 -4.17
N LYS A 161 0.06 -9.08 -3.68
CA LYS A 161 0.50 -8.49 -2.40
C LYS A 161 0.58 -6.96 -2.46
N ALA A 162 0.86 -6.37 -3.63
CA ALA A 162 0.73 -4.92 -3.82
C ALA A 162 -0.72 -4.44 -3.58
N MET A 163 -1.73 -5.08 -4.16
CA MET A 163 -3.12 -4.66 -3.94
C MET A 163 -3.63 -4.96 -2.55
N GLN A 164 -3.17 -6.04 -1.92
CA GLN A 164 -3.41 -6.26 -0.48
C GLN A 164 -2.78 -5.14 0.35
N PHE A 165 -1.61 -4.63 -0.03
CA PHE A 165 -0.94 -3.52 0.65
C PHE A 165 -1.74 -2.22 0.54
N VAL A 166 -2.23 -1.90 -0.66
CA VAL A 166 -3.15 -0.77 -0.89
C VAL A 166 -4.42 -0.92 -0.06
N THR A 167 -5.05 -2.11 -0.12
CA THR A 167 -6.30 -2.39 0.59
C THR A 167 -6.14 -2.26 2.09
N PHE A 168 -5.05 -2.80 2.65
CA PHE A 168 -4.76 -2.67 4.06
C PHE A 168 -4.64 -1.20 4.48
N LEU A 169 -3.85 -0.40 3.76
CA LEU A 169 -3.67 0.99 4.13
C LEU A 169 -4.96 1.80 3.96
N THR A 170 -5.73 1.53 2.91
CA THR A 170 -7.08 2.10 2.73
C THR A 170 -8.00 1.72 3.89
N ARG A 171 -7.96 0.49 4.37
CA ARG A 171 -8.75 0.03 5.52
C ARG A 171 -8.25 0.61 6.84
N LEU A 172 -6.93 0.80 6.97
CA LEU A 172 -6.30 1.43 8.13
C LEU A 172 -6.81 2.86 8.30
N ILE A 173 -7.02 3.57 7.19
CA ILE A 173 -7.60 4.90 7.12
C ILE A 173 -9.05 4.95 7.59
N TYR A 174 -9.81 3.87 7.51
CA TYR A 174 -11.20 3.85 7.98
C TYR A 174 -11.34 3.17 9.34
N ASP A 175 -10.23 2.90 10.04
CA ASP A 175 -10.19 2.18 11.31
C ASP A 175 -10.86 0.79 11.26
N VAL A 176 -10.80 0.10 10.11
CA VAL A 176 -11.43 -1.21 9.87
C VAL A 176 -10.43 -2.35 9.65
N VAL A 177 -9.23 -2.24 10.21
CA VAL A 177 -8.20 -3.31 10.19
C VAL A 177 -8.28 -4.16 11.45
N THR A 178 -8.03 -5.46 11.32
CA THR A 178 -7.93 -6.36 12.48
C THR A 178 -6.51 -6.35 13.07
N LYS A 179 -6.39 -6.86 14.30
CA LYS A 179 -5.09 -7.05 14.95
C LYS A 179 -4.17 -7.95 14.14
N GLU A 180 -4.70 -9.02 13.55
CA GLU A 180 -3.93 -9.95 12.72
C GLU A 180 -3.39 -9.28 11.45
N GLU A 181 -4.18 -8.40 10.82
CA GLU A 181 -3.73 -7.63 9.66
C GLU A 181 -2.60 -6.65 10.04
N LEU A 182 -2.72 -6.00 11.20
CA LEU A 182 -1.69 -5.14 11.76
C LEU A 182 -0.40 -5.94 12.05
N ASP A 183 -0.53 -7.14 12.60
CA ASP A 183 0.59 -8.04 12.90
C ASP A 183 1.30 -8.53 11.63
N GLU A 184 0.54 -8.88 10.57
CA GLU A 184 1.11 -9.27 9.27
C GLU A 184 1.87 -8.12 8.60
N MET A 185 1.32 -6.90 8.67
CA MET A 185 1.88 -5.73 8.00
C MET A 185 3.10 -5.18 8.74
N PHE A 186 2.97 -5.00 10.04
CA PHE A 186 3.94 -4.27 10.85
C PHE A 186 4.85 -5.24 11.62
N GLY A 187 4.33 -6.31 12.22
CA GLY A 187 5.13 -7.31 12.96
C GLY A 187 6.17 -6.67 13.90
N ASN A 188 7.40 -7.22 13.93
CA ASN A 188 8.55 -6.70 14.70
C ASN A 188 9.21 -5.47 14.06
N PHE A 189 8.47 -4.50 13.52
CA PHE A 189 9.07 -3.32 12.86
C PHE A 189 9.85 -2.39 13.81
N GLY A 190 9.97 -2.73 15.10
CA GLY A 190 10.31 -1.77 16.15
C GLY A 190 9.15 -0.81 16.38
N SER A 191 9.14 -0.09 17.49
CA SER A 191 8.07 0.85 17.79
C SER A 191 8.23 2.10 16.91
N PHE A 192 7.21 2.45 16.15
CA PHE A 192 7.14 3.65 15.32
C PHE A 192 5.68 4.13 15.29
N TYR A 193 5.46 5.41 15.05
CA TYR A 193 4.13 5.98 14.84
C TYR A 193 3.89 6.11 13.34
N TYR A 194 2.84 5.46 12.85
CA TYR A 194 2.32 5.73 11.50
C TYR A 194 1.28 6.83 11.61
N VAL A 195 1.43 7.93 10.88
CA VAL A 195 0.44 9.01 10.81
C VAL A 195 -0.10 9.06 9.39
N PHE A 196 -1.41 8.87 9.22
CA PHE A 196 -2.08 9.04 7.93
C PHE A 196 -2.90 10.33 7.91
N ALA A 197 -2.74 11.14 6.86
CA ALA A 197 -3.40 12.42 6.64
C ALA A 197 -4.19 12.45 5.33
N PHE A 198 -5.47 12.83 5.38
CA PHE A 198 -6.24 13.21 4.20
C PHE A 198 -6.73 14.63 4.24
N GLU A 199 -6.69 15.29 3.09
CA GLU A 199 -7.48 16.50 2.86
C GLU A 199 -8.97 16.16 2.75
N ARG A 200 -9.80 16.93 3.46
CA ARG A 200 -11.26 16.91 3.36
C ARG A 200 -11.75 18.35 3.24
N ASP A 201 -12.57 18.63 2.23
CA ASP A 201 -13.37 19.86 2.10
C ASP A 201 -12.56 21.17 2.33
N ASP A 202 -11.45 21.35 1.58
CA ASP A 202 -10.56 22.54 1.54
C ASP A 202 -10.02 23.04 2.91
N SER A 203 -10.23 22.28 3.98
CA SER A 203 -9.78 22.62 5.32
C SER A 203 -9.72 21.38 6.20
N TYR A 204 -8.52 21.14 6.72
CA TYR A 204 -8.12 20.10 7.67
C TYR A 204 -7.68 18.75 7.10
N ILE A 205 -6.43 18.44 7.46
CA ILE A 205 -5.90 17.09 7.52
C ILE A 205 -6.66 16.31 8.60
N LYS A 206 -7.34 15.23 8.21
CA LYS A 206 -7.74 14.21 9.19
C LYS A 206 -6.52 13.33 9.44
N ILE A 207 -5.88 13.47 10.61
CA ILE A 207 -4.96 12.44 11.12
C ILE A 207 -5.81 11.26 11.53
N VAL A 208 -5.84 10.21 10.72
CA VAL A 208 -6.84 9.15 10.88
C VAL A 208 -6.37 8.02 11.79
N HIS A 209 -5.07 7.75 11.85
CA HIS A 209 -4.58 6.64 12.65
C HIS A 209 -3.14 6.87 13.08
N GLU A 210 -2.84 6.59 14.35
CA GLU A 210 -1.53 6.59 14.99
C GLU A 210 -1.25 5.16 15.47
N PHE A 211 -0.48 4.38 14.71
CA PHE A 211 -0.22 2.99 15.06
C PHE A 211 1.06 2.85 15.89
N PHE A 212 1.02 2.06 16.98
CA PHE A 212 2.20 1.62 17.74
C PHE A 212 2.42 0.11 17.53
N PRO A 213 3.50 -0.33 16.85
CA PRO A 213 3.91 -1.72 16.85
C PRO A 213 4.51 -2.06 18.22
N TYR A 214 3.62 -2.50 19.11
CA TYR A 214 3.80 -3.19 20.38
C TYR A 214 4.81 -2.66 21.42
N VAL A 215 4.24 -2.20 22.54
CA VAL A 215 4.73 -2.57 23.88
C VAL A 215 4.09 -3.92 24.20
N TYR A 216 4.76 -5.02 23.85
CA TYR A 216 4.64 -6.24 24.67
C TYR A 216 6.03 -6.55 25.17
N ASN A 217 6.39 -5.91 26.28
CA ASN A 217 7.35 -6.49 27.19
C ASN A 217 6.87 -6.32 28.64
N ILE A 218 6.28 -7.42 29.12
CA ILE A 218 6.47 -8.00 30.46
C ILE A 218 6.00 -7.13 31.64
N GLU A 219 4.69 -7.24 31.99
CA GLU A 219 4.28 -7.63 33.35
C GLU A 219 2.76 -7.86 33.58
N PHE A 220 1.86 -7.71 32.60
CA PHE A 220 0.42 -7.83 32.89
C PHE A 220 -0.18 -9.25 32.91
N VAL A 221 0.65 -10.29 33.00
CA VAL A 221 0.21 -11.63 33.43
C VAL A 221 1.15 -12.14 34.53
N LYS A 222 1.13 -11.47 35.67
CA LYS A 222 1.31 -12.10 36.99
C LYS A 222 0.20 -11.62 37.92
N HIS A 223 -0.81 -12.48 38.01
CA HIS A 223 -1.74 -12.76 39.12
C HIS A 223 -2.29 -11.57 39.91
N VAL A 224 -3.59 -11.29 39.77
CA VAL A 224 -4.60 -11.66 40.80
C VAL A 224 -4.03 -12.55 41.91
N ARG A 225 -3.70 -11.86 43.02
CA ARG A 225 -3.13 -12.27 44.32
C ARG A 225 -1.61 -12.28 44.43
#